data_AF-A0A9D5VN89-F1
#
_entry.id   AF-A0A9D5VN89-F1
#
_cell.length_a   1.000
_cell.length_b   1.000
_cell.length_c   1.000
_cell.angle_alpha   90.00
_cell.angle_beta   90.00
_cell.angle_gamma   90.00
#
_symmetry.space_group_name_H-M   'P 1'
#
loop_
_entity.id
_entity.type
_entity.pdbx_description
1 polymer ?
#
loop_
_entity_poly.entity_id
_entity_poly.type
_entity_poly.pdbx_seq_one_letter_code
_entity_poly.pdbx_strand_id
1 'polypeptide(L)' 'MHKNAPPPLTAYRSKVIFNFGLFALFFIFYMVAAVVQTPSFREIASLPALGMPLGLLLSMLIFPVSWLIIIIWFWRAK' A
#
# COMPACT_ATOMS: atom_id res chain seq x y z
N MET A 1 10.25 29.79 29.13
CA MET A 1 9.82 29.66 27.72
C MET A 1 10.92 28.93 26.94
N HIS A 2 10.90 27.60 26.91
CA HIS A 2 11.81 26.84 26.05
C HIS A 2 11.32 26.93 24.61
N LYS A 3 12.13 27.55 23.76
CA LYS A 3 11.91 27.69 22.32
C LYS A 3 11.98 26.28 21.72
N ASN A 4 10.84 25.75 21.28
CA ASN A 4 10.78 24.50 20.52
C ASN A 4 11.55 24.70 19.21
N ALA A 5 12.83 24.34 19.18
CA ALA A 5 13.61 24.34 17.95
C ALA A 5 12.92 23.40 16.95
N PRO A 6 12.78 23.78 15.66
CA PRO A 6 12.21 22.88 14.67
C PRO A 6 13.05 21.60 14.62
N PRO A 7 12.41 20.42 14.47
CA PRO A 7 13.13 19.17 14.37
C PRO A 7 14.15 19.25 13.22
N PRO A 8 15.32 18.60 13.35
CA PRO A 8 16.36 18.66 12.32
C PRO A 8 15.80 18.17 10.98
N LEU A 9 16.16 18.85 9.89
CA LEU A 9 15.68 18.56 8.53
C LEU A 9 15.83 17.08 8.12
N THR A 10 16.84 16.40 8.67
CA THR A 10 17.07 14.96 8.50
C THR A 10 15.93 14.09 9.02
N ALA A 11 15.37 14.42 10.17
CA ALA A 11 14.23 13.70 10.75
C ALA A 11 12.95 13.89 9.93
N TYR A 12 12.77 15.07 9.32
CA TYR A 12 11.66 15.34 8.41
C TYR A 12 11.79 14.51 7.12
N ARG A 13 12.98 14.49 6.52
CA ARG A 13 13.26 13.70 5.30
C ARG A 13 12.97 12.21 5.51
N SER A 14 13.40 11.62 6.62
CA SER A 14 13.13 10.21 6.93
C SER A 14 11.63 9.91 7.08
N LYS A 15 10.85 10.82 7.67
CA LYS A 15 9.39 10.67 7.77
C LYS A 15 8.73 10.74 6.39
N VAL A 16 9.14 11.67 5.54
CA VAL A 16 8.60 11.79 4.17
C VAL A 16 8.88 10.53 3.36
N ILE A 17 10.12 10.04 3.36
CA ILE A 17 10.50 8.82 2.63
C ILE A 17 9.70 7.61 3.12
N PHE A 18 9.51 7.47 4.43
CA PHE A 18 8.73 6.36 5.00
C PHE A 18 7.26 6.42 4.56
N ASN A 19 6.60 7.57 4.72
CA ASN A 19 5.20 7.73 4.30
C ASN A 19 5.03 7.53 2.79
N PHE A 20 5.93 8.11 1.99
CA PHE A 20 5.89 7.96 0.54
C PHE A 20 6.18 6.51 0.10
N GLY A 21 7.04 5.79 0.83
CA GLY A 21 7.30 4.38 0.60
C GLY A 21 6.07 3.51 0.86
N LEU A 22 5.35 3.75 1.96
CA LEU A 22 4.08 3.05 2.24
C LEU A 22 3.01 3.34 1.19
N PHE A 23 2.90 4.61 0.76
CA PHE A 23 2.02 5.00 -0.33
C PHE A 23 2.40 4.31 -1.63
N ALA A 24 3.68 4.35 -2.02
CA ALA A 24 4.17 3.73 -3.25
C ALA A 24 3.93 2.22 -3.27
N LEU A 25 4.14 1.55 -2.13
CA LEU A 25 3.86 0.13 -1.97
C LEU A 25 2.39 -0.19 -2.23
N PHE A 26 1.48 0.54 -1.59
CA PHE A 26 0.04 0.39 -1.82
C PHE A 26 -0.34 0.69 -3.28
N PHE A 27 0.19 1.78 -3.82
CA PHE A 27 -0.10 2.24 -5.17
C PHE A 27 0.33 1.20 -6.22
N ILE A 28 1.52 0.64 -6.10
CA ILE A 28 2.01 -0.42 -7.02
C ILE A 28 1.10 -1.65 -6.93
N PHE A 29 0.76 -2.09 -5.71
CA PHE A 29 -0.16 -3.21 -5.52
C PHE A 29 -1.52 -2.96 -6.19
N TYR A 30 -2.11 -1.78 -5.95
CA TYR A 30 -3.38 -1.39 -6.53
C TYR A 30 -3.33 -1.32 -8.06
N MET A 31 -2.26 -0.73 -8.62
CA MET A 31 -2.07 -0.64 -10.07
C MET A 31 -1.98 -2.03 -10.71
N VAL A 32 -1.23 -2.97 -10.11
CA VAL A 32 -1.15 -4.36 -10.61
C VAL A 32 -2.53 -5.02 -10.56
N ALA A 33 -3.26 -4.89 -9.44
CA ALA A 33 -4.60 -5.44 -9.32
C ALA A 33 -5.56 -4.86 -10.38
N ALA A 34 -5.48 -3.56 -10.65
CA ALA A 34 -6.28 -2.88 -11.67
C ALA A 34 -5.91 -3.36 -13.09
N VAL A 35 -4.61 -3.49 -13.40
CA VAL A 35 -4.14 -4.00 -14.69
C VAL A 35 -4.66 -5.40 -14.96
N VAL A 36 -4.57 -6.30 -13.97
CA VAL A 36 -5.08 -7.68 -14.08
C VAL A 36 -6.58 -7.68 -14.40
N GLN A 37 -7.36 -6.74 -13.89
CA GLN A 37 -8.80 -6.64 -14.15
C GLN A 37 -9.17 -6.07 -15.53
N THR A 38 -8.21 -5.55 -16.29
CA THR A 38 -8.51 -5.05 -17.64
C THR A 38 -8.88 -6.19 -18.59
N PRO A 39 -9.70 -5.92 -19.63
CA PRO A 39 -10.14 -6.94 -20.58
C PRO A 39 -9.00 -7.69 -21.26
N SER A 40 -7.86 -7.01 -21.48
CA SER A 40 -6.66 -7.60 -22.09
C SER A 40 -6.03 -8.71 -21.24
N PHE A 41 -6.27 -8.72 -19.93
CA PHE A 41 -5.73 -9.73 -19.00
C PHE A 41 -6.84 -10.62 -18.42
N ARG A 42 -7.99 -10.74 -19.10
CA ARG A 42 -9.12 -11.54 -18.63
C ARG A 42 -8.76 -12.99 -18.31
N GLU A 43 -7.89 -13.62 -19.10
CA GLU A 43 -7.41 -14.98 -18.83
C GLU A 43 -6.71 -15.07 -17.47
N ILE A 44 -5.80 -14.12 -17.19
CA ILE A 44 -5.10 -14.02 -15.91
C ILE A 44 -6.08 -13.76 -14.76
N ALA A 45 -7.02 -12.82 -14.94
CA ALA A 45 -8.02 -12.50 -13.92
C ALA A 45 -8.93 -13.70 -13.58
N SER A 46 -9.14 -14.59 -14.54
CA SER A 46 -9.99 -15.78 -14.40
C SER A 46 -9.28 -16.98 -13.78
N LEU A 47 -7.95 -16.92 -13.60
CA LEU A 47 -7.19 -18.00 -13.00
C LEU A 47 -7.75 -18.35 -11.62
N PRO A 48 -7.98 -19.64 -11.32
CA PRO A 48 -8.49 -20.05 -10.03
C PRO A 48 -7.41 -19.84 -8.95
N ALA A 49 -7.74 -19.05 -7.93
CA ALA A 49 -6.90 -18.83 -6.77
C ALA A 49 -7.78 -18.89 -5.50
N LEU A 50 -7.44 -19.80 -4.57
CA LEU A 50 -8.17 -20.00 -3.32
C LEU A 50 -9.69 -20.23 -3.51
N GLY A 51 -10.08 -20.89 -4.60
CA GLY A 51 -11.49 -21.19 -4.91
C GLY A 51 -12.27 -20.07 -5.57
N MET A 52 -11.63 -18.96 -5.98
CA MET A 52 -12.26 -17.86 -6.70
C MET A 52 -11.38 -17.30 -7.83
N PRO A 53 -11.90 -16.46 -8.73
CA PRO A 53 -11.09 -15.81 -9.75
C PRO A 53 -10.00 -14.91 -9.13
N LEU A 54 -8.79 -14.97 -9.66
CA LEU A 54 -7.65 -14.17 -9.21
C LEU A 54 -7.97 -12.67 -9.15
N GLY A 55 -8.69 -12.14 -10.14
CA GLY A 55 -9.10 -10.74 -10.17
C GLY A 55 -9.96 -10.35 -8.96
N LEU A 56 -10.86 -11.25 -8.54
CA LEU A 56 -11.68 -11.05 -7.33
C LEU A 56 -10.82 -11.14 -6.07
N LEU A 57 -9.92 -12.11 -6.00
CA LEU A 57 -8.99 -12.25 -4.87
C LEU A 57 -8.14 -10.99 -4.69
N LEU A 58 -7.57 -10.45 -5.76
CA LEU A 58 -6.76 -9.24 -5.72
C LEU A 58 -7.57 -8.03 -5.25
N SER A 59 -8.82 -7.88 -5.71
CA SER A 59 -9.74 -6.84 -5.22
C SER A 59 -10.03 -6.99 -3.73
N MET A 60 -10.26 -8.22 -3.25
CA MET A 60 -10.47 -8.46 -1.82
C MET A 60 -9.23 -8.17 -1.00
N LEU A 61 -8.03 -8.46 -1.53
CA LEU A 61 -6.76 -8.22 -0.86
C LEU A 61 -6.41 -6.73 -0.70
N ILE A 62 -7.05 -5.83 -1.44
CA ILE A 62 -6.87 -4.37 -1.26
C ILE A 62 -7.16 -3.96 0.19
N PHE A 63 -8.24 -4.48 0.79
CA PHE A 63 -8.61 -4.16 2.17
C PHE A 63 -7.57 -4.62 3.21
N PRO A 64 -7.20 -5.91 3.31
CA PRO A 64 -6.21 -6.37 4.29
C PRO A 64 -4.82 -5.76 4.04
N VAL A 65 -4.42 -5.54 2.79
CA VAL A 65 -3.16 -4.83 2.47
C VAL A 65 -3.21 -3.39 3.00
N SER A 66 -4.34 -2.70 2.84
CA SER A 66 -4.51 -1.35 3.39
C SER A 66 -4.40 -1.34 4.92
N TRP A 67 -5.07 -2.28 5.61
CA TRP A 67 -4.97 -2.41 7.06
C TRP A 67 -3.56 -2.72 7.53
N LEU A 68 -2.84 -3.60 6.83
CA LEU A 68 -1.45 -3.93 7.14
C LEU A 68 -0.56 -2.68 7.06
N ILE A 69 -0.72 -1.87 6.00
CA ILE A 69 0.03 -0.61 5.84
C ILE A 69 -0.30 0.39 6.95
N ILE A 70 -1.57 0.51 7.33
CA ILE A 70 -2.02 1.36 8.43
C ILE A 70 -1.40 0.90 9.76
N ILE A 71 -1.40 -0.41 10.05
CA ILE A 71 -0.78 -0.97 11.27
C ILE A 71 0.72 -0.66 11.29
N ILE A 72 1.43 -0.89 10.18
CA ILE A 72 2.86 -0.58 10.06
C ILE A 72 3.12 0.91 10.29
N TRP A 73 2.26 1.77 9.74
CA TRP A 73 2.34 3.20 9.95
C TRP A 73 2.18 3.58 11.43
N PHE A 74 1.15 3.06 12.11
CA PHE A 74 0.91 3.33 13.53
C PHE A 74 2.03 2.79 14.44
N TRP A 75 2.58 1.62 14.14
CA TRP A 75 3.71 1.05 14.89
C TRP A 75 4.98 1.90 14.79
N ARG A 76 5.18 2.57 13.66
CA ARG A 76 6.36 3.45 13.45
C ARG A 76 6.11 4.89 13.90
N ALA A 77 4.86 5.31 14.02
CA ALA A 77 4.47 6.64 14.45
C ALA A 77 4.45 6.80 15.99
N LYS A 78 4.31 5.70 16.73
CA LYS A 78 4.63 5.63 18.17
C LYS A 78 6.14 5.77 18.40
#